data_AF-A0A4Q0NVD8-F1
#
_entry.id   AF-A0A4Q0NVD8-F1
#
_cell.length_a   1.000
_cell.length_b   1.000
_cell.length_c   1.000
_cell.angle_alpha   90.00
_cell.angle_beta   90.00
_cell.angle_gamma   90.00
#
_symmetry.space_group_name_H-M   'P 1'
#
loop_
_entity.id
_entity.type
_entity.pdbx_description
1 polymer ?
#
loop_
_entity_poly.entity_id
_entity_poly.type
_entity_poly.pdbx_seq_one_letter_code
_entity_poly.pdbx_strand_id
1 'polypeptide(L)'
;MTKNIVKLAALPSVFGLVALSMSVKDTDKPRENSTEGLELFYTVPQFDETDTAVLDNTSNLNLATTGKSFTGFKEALGFKESQNDYKRINQLGYLGKYQFGRSTLLLLGITDTDEFINNPRLQEKAFVANASRNKWVLRKDIKRFTGKVINGVKVTESGILAAAHLAGPGSVKSYLRSGGVEGFRDAFGTSVYSYIKKFAGYDVSFIEPDRNAKVDLDS
;
A
#
# COMPACT_ATOMS: atom_id res chain seq x y z
N MET A 1 -59.14 9.60 -21.26
CA MET A 1 -58.72 8.40 -20.51
C MET A 1 -57.19 8.42 -20.46
N THR A 2 -56.59 8.94 -19.39
CA THR A 2 -55.84 8.19 -18.34
C THR A 2 -54.64 7.42 -18.90
N LYS A 3 -53.37 7.58 -18.49
CA LYS A 3 -52.72 8.06 -17.26
C LYS A 3 -51.24 8.42 -17.55
N ASN A 4 -50.69 9.32 -16.73
CA ASN A 4 -49.28 9.72 -16.61
C ASN A 4 -48.32 8.56 -16.31
N ILE A 5 -47.06 8.65 -16.79
CA ILE A 5 -45.86 8.23 -16.04
C ILE A 5 -44.70 9.20 -16.33
N VAL A 6 -44.15 9.75 -15.24
CA VAL A 6 -43.08 10.73 -15.12
C VAL A 6 -41.70 10.08 -15.29
N LYS A 7 -40.73 10.75 -15.95
CA LYS A 7 -39.31 10.65 -15.58
C LYS A 7 -38.63 12.03 -15.60
N LEU A 8 -38.71 12.64 -14.42
CA LEU A 8 -37.77 13.55 -13.76
C LEU A 8 -36.48 13.86 -14.55
N ALA A 9 -36.45 15.04 -15.18
CA ALA A 9 -35.20 15.71 -15.53
C ALA A 9 -34.85 16.66 -14.38
N ALA A 10 -33.84 16.32 -13.60
CA ALA A 10 -33.29 17.20 -12.57
C ALA A 10 -31.81 17.42 -12.87
N LEU A 11 -31.45 18.66 -13.18
CA LEU A 11 -30.15 19.28 -12.88
C LEU A 11 -30.21 20.74 -13.31
N PRO A 12 -30.19 21.66 -12.33
CA PRO A 12 -29.27 22.77 -12.43
C PRO A 12 -28.29 22.73 -11.26
N SER A 13 -27.02 22.89 -11.61
CA SER A 13 -25.92 23.13 -10.69
C SER A 13 -26.21 24.35 -9.82
N VAL A 14 -26.12 24.19 -8.50
CA VAL A 14 -25.89 25.30 -7.59
C VAL A 14 -24.75 24.90 -6.67
N PHE A 15 -23.59 25.51 -6.92
CA PHE A 15 -22.47 25.56 -5.99
C PHE A 15 -22.92 26.33 -4.75
N GLY A 16 -23.05 25.65 -3.62
CA GLY A 16 -23.29 26.25 -2.31
C GLY A 16 -22.17 25.86 -1.36
N LEU A 17 -21.13 26.69 -1.29
CA LEU A 17 -20.09 26.61 -0.25
C LEU A 17 -20.70 27.16 1.04
N VAL A 18 -21.20 26.28 1.91
CA VAL A 18 -21.52 26.63 3.29
C VAL A 18 -20.27 26.37 4.12
N ALA A 19 -19.56 27.44 4.48
CA ALA A 19 -18.53 27.39 5.50
C ALA A 19 -19.22 27.37 6.87
N LEU A 20 -19.26 26.19 7.52
CA LEU A 20 -19.66 26.09 8.91
C LEU A 20 -18.42 26.28 9.78
N SER A 21 -18.25 27.48 10.35
CA SER A 21 -17.27 27.71 11.41
C SER A 21 -17.81 27.12 12.71
N MET A 22 -17.25 25.98 13.13
CA MET A 22 -17.47 25.47 14.48
C MET A 22 -16.43 26.09 15.40
N SER A 23 -16.86 26.99 16.28
CA SER A 23 -16.07 27.44 17.43
C SER A 23 -16.14 26.35 18.50
N VAL A 24 -15.08 25.55 18.61
CA VAL A 24 -14.90 24.59 19.71
C VAL A 24 -14.31 25.36 20.88
N LYS A 25 -15.00 25.34 22.02
CA LYS A 25 -14.50 25.89 23.27
C LYS A 25 -13.72 24.79 23.97
N ASP A 26 -12.40 24.82 23.84
CA ASP A 26 -11.52 23.88 24.52
C ASP A 26 -11.47 24.17 26.03
N THR A 27 -11.89 23.21 26.83
CA THR A 27 -11.51 23.11 28.24
C THR A 27 -10.76 21.80 28.43
N ASP A 28 -9.47 21.80 28.16
CA ASP A 28 -8.57 20.74 28.61
C ASP A 28 -7.45 21.35 29.47
N LYS A 29 -7.33 20.83 30.70
CA LYS A 29 -6.24 21.17 31.62
C LYS A 29 -4.94 20.58 31.06
N PRO A 30 -3.81 21.33 31.03
CA PRO A 30 -2.53 20.77 30.61
C PRO A 30 -2.11 19.65 31.57
N ARG A 31 -1.77 18.48 31.03
CA ARG A 31 -0.99 17.48 31.76
C ARG A 31 0.45 17.99 31.84
N GLU A 32 1.00 18.06 33.04
CA GLU A 32 2.43 18.34 33.26
C GLU A 32 3.25 17.13 32.79
N ASN A 33 3.78 17.19 31.58
CA ASN A 33 4.89 16.35 31.16
C ASN A 33 6.18 17.18 31.21
N SER A 34 6.79 17.22 32.41
CA SER A 34 8.10 17.83 32.61
C SER A 34 9.17 17.08 31.83
N THR A 35 9.98 17.82 31.07
CA THR A 35 11.18 17.32 30.38
C THR A 35 12.46 17.61 31.17
N GLU A 36 12.35 17.99 32.44
CA GLU A 36 13.51 18.26 33.30
C GLU A 36 14.40 17.02 33.40
N GLY A 37 15.67 17.16 32.99
CA GLY A 37 16.68 16.11 33.02
C GLY A 37 16.89 15.35 31.70
N LEU A 38 16.14 15.67 30.63
CA LEU A 38 16.41 15.11 29.30
C LEU A 38 17.51 15.91 28.59
N GLU A 39 18.74 15.41 28.63
CA GLU A 39 19.79 15.84 27.69
C GLU A 39 19.49 15.28 26.31
N LEU A 40 18.83 16.08 25.47
CA LEU A 40 18.63 15.79 24.06
C LEU A 40 19.84 16.30 23.27
N PHE A 41 20.61 15.38 22.70
CA PHE A 41 21.68 15.71 21.77
C PHE A 41 21.10 15.82 20.35
N TYR A 42 20.80 17.05 19.93
CA TYR A 42 20.18 17.38 18.63
C TYR A 42 21.19 17.76 17.54
N THR A 43 22.46 17.38 17.69
CA THR A 43 23.46 17.59 16.64
C THR A 43 23.29 16.54 15.56
N VAL A 44 22.63 16.92 14.47
CA VAL A 44 22.67 16.19 13.20
C VAL A 44 23.95 16.63 12.50
N PRO A 45 24.92 15.72 12.24
CA PRO A 45 26.13 16.08 11.51
C PRO A 45 25.76 16.66 10.15
N GLN A 46 26.35 17.81 9.81
CA GLN A 46 26.15 18.42 8.51
C GLN A 46 26.84 17.56 7.44
N PHE A 47 26.33 17.54 6.21
CA PHE A 47 26.78 16.66 5.12
C PHE A 47 28.29 16.77 4.83
N ASP A 48 28.85 17.91 5.20
CA ASP A 48 30.21 18.41 5.08
C ASP A 48 31.15 17.91 6.21
N GLU A 49 30.63 17.27 7.27
CA GLU A 49 31.40 16.72 8.40
C GLU A 49 31.57 15.18 8.34
N THR A 50 31.15 14.54 7.24
CA THR A 50 31.33 13.09 7.06
C THR A 50 32.61 12.79 6.29
N ASP A 51 33.65 12.36 7.01
CA ASP A 51 34.82 11.72 6.40
C ASP A 51 34.37 10.45 5.66
N THR A 52 34.53 10.47 4.33
CA THR A 52 34.19 9.39 3.40
C THR A 52 34.95 8.08 3.64
N ALA A 53 35.86 8.06 4.62
CA ALA A 53 36.66 6.89 5.03
C ALA A 53 35.94 5.92 5.98
N VAL A 54 34.77 6.28 6.55
CA VAL A 54 34.03 5.39 7.48
C VAL A 54 33.13 4.37 6.75
N LEU A 55 32.98 4.49 5.43
CA LEU A 55 32.13 3.59 4.63
C LEU A 55 32.74 2.19 4.39
N ASP A 56 34.01 1.94 4.72
CA ASP A 56 34.66 0.65 4.44
C ASP A 56 34.53 -0.38 5.60
N ASN A 57 34.22 0.10 6.82
CA ASN A 57 34.16 -0.75 8.02
C ASN A 57 32.73 -1.09 8.51
N THR A 58 31.68 -0.69 7.77
CA THR A 58 30.30 -1.15 8.04
C THR A 58 29.92 -2.43 7.28
N SER A 59 30.89 -3.05 6.60
CA SER A 59 30.78 -4.34 5.92
C SER A 59 30.46 -5.53 6.85
N ASN A 60 30.39 -5.32 8.17
CA ASN A 60 30.04 -6.35 9.17
C ASN A 60 28.86 -6.00 10.09
N LEU A 61 28.00 -5.04 9.72
CA LEU A 61 26.64 -5.03 10.27
C LEU A 61 25.78 -5.97 9.44
N ASN A 62 25.80 -7.27 9.78
CA ASN A 62 24.78 -8.23 9.37
C ASN A 62 23.44 -7.87 10.02
N LEU A 63 22.92 -6.68 9.75
CA LEU A 63 21.48 -6.45 9.78
C LEU A 63 20.96 -7.36 8.68
N ALA A 64 20.34 -8.47 9.05
CA ALA A 64 19.87 -9.52 8.14
C ALA A 64 19.01 -8.91 7.02
N THR A 65 19.65 -8.42 5.96
CA THR A 65 18.99 -7.77 4.87
C THR A 65 18.45 -8.90 4.04
N THR A 66 17.14 -9.10 4.16
CA THR A 66 16.36 -10.09 3.41
C THR A 66 16.52 -9.94 1.89
N GLY A 67 17.20 -8.88 1.44
CA GLY A 67 17.64 -8.67 0.08
C GLY A 67 16.47 -8.56 -0.87
N LYS A 68 16.67 -9.06 -2.09
CA LYS A 68 15.64 -9.16 -3.11
C LYS A 68 14.85 -10.48 -3.04
N SER A 69 14.80 -11.15 -1.90
CA SER A 69 13.96 -12.36 -1.74
C SER A 69 12.47 -12.02 -1.57
N PHE A 70 11.63 -13.05 -1.57
CA PHE A 70 10.20 -12.92 -1.31
C PHE A 70 9.90 -12.34 0.08
N THR A 71 10.63 -12.75 1.12
CA THR A 71 10.47 -12.17 2.46
C THR A 71 10.87 -10.69 2.44
N GLY A 72 11.92 -10.32 1.70
CA GLY A 72 12.32 -8.91 1.53
C GLY A 72 11.25 -8.08 0.83
N PHE A 73 10.55 -8.66 -0.14
CA PHE A 73 9.42 -8.02 -0.80
C PHE A 73 8.28 -7.71 0.18
N LYS A 74 7.88 -8.70 1.00
CA LYS A 74 6.83 -8.54 2.01
C LYS A 74 7.18 -7.48 3.05
N GLU A 75 8.39 -7.52 3.58
CA GLU A 75 8.84 -6.55 4.59
C GLU A 75 8.96 -5.14 4.01
N ALA A 76 9.46 -4.99 2.78
CA ALA A 76 9.53 -3.67 2.14
C ALA A 76 8.14 -3.10 1.86
N LEU A 77 7.20 -3.93 1.42
CA LEU A 77 5.83 -3.51 1.14
C LEU A 77 5.10 -3.17 2.43
N GLY A 78 5.11 -4.07 3.42
CA GLY A 78 4.51 -3.83 4.73
C GLY A 78 5.09 -2.57 5.41
N PHE A 79 6.40 -2.32 5.27
CA PHE A 79 7.00 -1.11 5.80
C PHE A 79 6.45 0.15 5.12
N LYS A 80 6.27 0.11 3.79
CA LYS A 80 5.68 1.23 3.04
C LYS A 80 4.21 1.46 3.38
N GLU A 81 3.43 0.41 3.62
CA GLU A 81 2.00 0.49 3.92
C GLU A 81 1.75 0.94 5.38
N SER A 82 2.49 0.39 6.34
CA SER A 82 2.17 0.52 7.76
C SER A 82 3.38 0.59 8.69
N GLN A 83 4.60 0.69 8.16
CA GLN A 83 5.82 0.48 8.95
C GLN A 83 5.86 -0.92 9.62
N ASN A 84 5.32 -1.93 8.93
CA ASN A 84 5.22 -3.32 9.41
C ASN A 84 4.33 -3.52 10.65
N ASP A 85 3.42 -2.58 10.93
CA ASP A 85 2.51 -2.63 12.06
C ASP A 85 1.25 -3.46 11.75
N TYR A 86 1.18 -4.67 12.30
CA TYR A 86 0.02 -5.56 12.16
C TYR A 86 -1.25 -5.03 12.83
N LYS A 87 -1.16 -4.01 13.69
CA LYS A 87 -2.30 -3.41 14.42
C LYS A 87 -2.77 -2.09 13.82
N ARG A 88 -2.10 -1.59 12.78
CA ARG A 88 -2.43 -0.28 12.20
C ARG A 88 -3.81 -0.29 11.54
N ILE A 89 -4.64 0.70 11.89
CA ILE A 89 -5.88 1.01 11.18
C ILE A 89 -5.81 2.48 10.78
N ASN A 90 -5.92 2.79 9.48
CA ASN A 90 -5.91 4.18 9.03
C ASN A 90 -7.31 4.81 9.05
N GLN A 91 -7.37 6.13 8.84
CA GLN A 91 -8.62 6.91 8.86
C GLN A 91 -9.65 6.47 7.79
N LEU A 92 -9.20 5.78 6.74
CA LEU A 92 -10.06 5.22 5.69
C LEU A 92 -10.51 3.77 5.97
N GLY A 93 -10.10 3.20 7.12
CA GLY A 93 -10.48 1.86 7.55
C GLY A 93 -9.67 0.73 6.92
N TYR A 94 -8.48 1.00 6.38
CA TYR A 94 -7.57 -0.05 5.93
C TYR A 94 -6.81 -0.66 7.11
N LEU A 95 -6.62 -1.98 7.06
CA LEU A 95 -6.29 -2.82 8.20
C LEU A 95 -4.91 -3.47 8.09
N GLY A 96 -4.14 -3.38 9.17
CA GLY A 96 -2.95 -4.17 9.43
C GLY A 96 -1.72 -3.81 8.60
N LYS A 97 -0.75 -4.73 8.60
CA LYS A 97 0.59 -4.56 8.04
C LYS A 97 0.55 -4.13 6.58
N TYR A 98 -0.38 -4.67 5.83
CA TYR A 98 -0.51 -4.44 4.38
C TYR A 98 -1.64 -3.49 4.01
N GLN A 99 -2.28 -2.84 5.00
CA GLN A 99 -3.38 -1.91 4.80
C GLN A 99 -4.46 -2.50 3.88
N PHE A 100 -5.09 -3.59 4.29
CA PHE A 100 -6.16 -4.24 3.53
C PHE A 100 -7.51 -3.53 3.69
N GLY A 101 -8.23 -3.36 2.58
CA GLY A 101 -9.61 -2.90 2.59
C GLY A 101 -10.59 -4.04 2.90
N ARG A 102 -11.70 -3.74 3.58
CA ARG A 102 -12.72 -4.73 3.98
C ARG A 102 -13.25 -5.56 2.80
N SER A 103 -13.50 -4.93 1.65
CA SER A 103 -13.98 -5.62 0.45
C SER A 103 -12.99 -6.66 -0.09
N THR A 104 -11.69 -6.37 0.01
CA THR A 104 -10.64 -7.32 -0.39
C THR A 104 -10.58 -8.48 0.60
N LEU A 105 -10.69 -8.21 1.91
CA LEU A 105 -10.74 -9.27 2.93
C LEU A 105 -11.91 -10.23 2.69
N LEU A 106 -13.11 -9.70 2.43
CA LEU A 106 -14.29 -10.50 2.10
C LEU A 106 -14.07 -11.37 0.86
N LEU A 107 -13.44 -10.82 -0.20
CA LEU A 107 -13.09 -11.58 -1.40
C LEU A 107 -12.14 -12.76 -1.09
N LEU A 108 -11.25 -12.59 -0.13
CA LEU A 108 -10.31 -13.61 0.33
C LEU A 108 -10.91 -14.59 1.34
N GLY A 109 -12.19 -14.42 1.71
CA GLY A 109 -12.89 -15.28 2.66
C GLY A 109 -12.76 -14.86 4.12
N ILE A 110 -12.21 -13.67 4.40
CA ILE A 110 -12.06 -13.14 5.75
C ILE A 110 -13.21 -12.17 6.02
N THR A 111 -14.13 -12.58 6.91
CA THR A 111 -15.30 -11.78 7.29
C THR A 111 -15.14 -11.07 8.62
N ASP A 112 -14.34 -11.62 9.53
CA ASP A 112 -14.08 -11.04 10.85
C ASP A 112 -12.84 -10.14 10.79
N THR A 113 -13.07 -8.82 10.87
CA THR A 113 -11.98 -7.84 10.84
C THR A 113 -11.26 -7.69 12.18
N ASP A 114 -11.91 -8.06 13.28
CA ASP A 114 -11.31 -8.01 14.61
C ASP A 114 -10.38 -9.20 14.81
N GLU A 115 -10.75 -10.38 14.32
CA GLU A 115 -9.82 -11.52 14.21
C GLU A 115 -8.63 -11.16 13.30
N PHE A 116 -8.91 -10.57 12.13
CA PHE A 116 -7.88 -10.20 11.16
C PHE A 116 -6.81 -9.26 11.74
N ILE A 117 -7.23 -8.18 12.41
CA ILE A 117 -6.27 -7.24 13.02
C ILE A 117 -5.53 -7.89 14.19
N ASN A 118 -6.13 -8.92 14.81
CA ASN A 118 -5.52 -9.64 15.92
C ASN A 118 -4.61 -10.81 15.54
N ASN A 119 -4.57 -11.20 14.27
CA ASN A 119 -3.84 -12.38 13.82
C ASN A 119 -2.82 -12.05 12.71
N PRO A 120 -1.53 -11.82 13.05
CA PRO A 120 -0.48 -11.58 12.06
C PRO A 120 -0.35 -12.68 11.00
N ARG A 121 -0.52 -13.95 11.37
CA ARG A 121 -0.45 -15.08 10.44
C ARG A 121 -1.56 -15.00 9.38
N LEU A 122 -2.77 -14.60 9.79
CA LEU A 122 -3.89 -14.38 8.89
C LEU A 122 -3.61 -13.24 7.90
N GLN A 123 -2.96 -12.16 8.33
CA GLN A 123 -2.55 -11.07 7.43
C GLN A 123 -1.50 -11.51 6.40
N GLU A 124 -0.52 -12.31 6.82
CA GLU A 124 0.50 -12.88 5.92
C GLU A 124 -0.12 -13.85 4.90
N LYS A 125 -1.08 -14.68 5.31
CA LYS A 125 -1.86 -15.55 4.40
C LYS A 125 -2.70 -14.73 3.42
N ALA A 126 -3.37 -13.68 3.89
CA ALA A 126 -4.17 -12.79 3.05
C ALA A 126 -3.32 -12.08 1.99
N PHE A 127 -2.09 -11.68 2.35
CA PHE A 127 -1.13 -11.11 1.42
C PHE A 127 -0.84 -12.05 0.25
N VAL A 128 -0.48 -13.30 0.54
CA VAL A 128 -0.17 -14.30 -0.50
C VAL A 128 -1.40 -14.57 -1.37
N ALA A 129 -2.58 -14.78 -0.77
CA ALA A 129 -3.80 -15.05 -1.51
C ALA A 129 -4.19 -13.87 -2.44
N ASN A 130 -4.07 -12.62 -1.98
CA ASN A 130 -4.30 -11.45 -2.81
C ASN A 130 -3.29 -11.35 -3.96
N ALA A 131 -2.01 -11.57 -3.68
CA ALA A 131 -0.96 -11.57 -4.68
C ALA A 131 -1.19 -12.65 -5.75
N SER A 132 -1.61 -13.86 -5.37
CA SER A 132 -1.97 -14.95 -6.28
C SER A 132 -3.13 -14.56 -7.21
N ARG A 133 -4.20 -13.93 -6.67
CA ARG A 133 -5.31 -13.42 -7.50
C ARG A 133 -4.85 -12.34 -8.47
N ASN A 134 -4.07 -11.38 -7.98
CA ASN A 134 -3.53 -10.30 -8.82
C ASN A 134 -2.63 -10.86 -9.93
N LYS A 135 -1.75 -11.81 -9.61
CA LYS A 135 -0.90 -12.51 -10.57
C LYS A 135 -1.73 -13.24 -11.61
N TRP A 136 -2.79 -13.94 -11.21
CA TRP A 136 -3.71 -14.58 -12.16
C TRP A 136 -4.36 -13.57 -13.11
N VAL A 137 -4.90 -12.47 -12.58
CA VAL A 137 -5.55 -11.43 -13.39
C VAL A 137 -4.58 -10.76 -14.36
N LEU A 138 -3.32 -10.58 -13.94
CA LEU A 138 -2.27 -9.89 -14.69
C LEU A 138 -1.34 -10.81 -15.49
N ARG A 139 -1.51 -12.14 -15.46
CA ARG A 139 -0.58 -13.12 -16.06
C ARG A 139 -0.15 -12.80 -17.50
N LYS A 140 -1.09 -12.33 -18.33
CA LYS A 140 -0.82 -11.93 -19.73
C LYS A 140 -0.01 -10.65 -19.80
N ASP A 141 -0.31 -9.68 -18.95
CA ASP A 141 0.37 -8.39 -18.88
C ASP A 141 1.78 -8.54 -18.26
N ILE A 142 1.94 -9.36 -17.21
CA ILE A 142 3.25 -9.74 -16.66
C ILE A 142 4.14 -10.32 -17.77
N LYS A 143 3.64 -11.33 -18.51
CA LYS A 143 4.38 -11.92 -19.64
C LYS A 143 4.73 -10.89 -20.73
N ARG A 144 3.82 -9.95 -21.01
CA ARG A 144 3.98 -8.96 -22.08
C ARG A 144 4.92 -7.81 -21.72
N PHE A 145 5.01 -7.42 -20.45
CA PHE A 145 5.64 -6.18 -20.02
C PHE A 145 6.87 -6.37 -19.13
N THR A 146 7.05 -7.51 -18.46
CA THR A 146 8.29 -7.76 -17.70
C THR A 146 9.52 -7.58 -18.60
N GLY A 147 10.50 -6.82 -18.11
CA GLY A 147 11.73 -6.48 -18.83
C GLY A 147 11.66 -5.23 -19.70
N LYS A 148 10.46 -4.71 -20.01
CA LYS A 148 10.30 -3.46 -20.77
C LYS A 148 10.54 -2.24 -19.91
N VAL A 149 10.85 -1.12 -20.54
CA VAL A 149 10.97 0.18 -19.89
C VAL A 149 9.72 1.01 -20.18
N ILE A 150 9.06 1.50 -19.14
CA ILE A 150 7.92 2.42 -19.22
C ILE A 150 8.24 3.63 -18.34
N ASN A 151 8.15 4.84 -18.89
CA ASN A 151 8.50 6.09 -18.20
C ASN A 151 9.86 6.04 -17.49
N GLY A 152 10.87 5.46 -18.16
CA GLY A 152 12.23 5.34 -17.64
C GLY A 152 12.42 4.26 -16.55
N VAL A 153 11.41 3.44 -16.25
CA VAL A 153 11.49 2.39 -15.23
C VAL A 153 11.38 1.01 -15.88
N LYS A 154 12.32 0.12 -15.56
CA LYS A 154 12.25 -1.30 -15.95
C LYS A 154 11.12 -1.98 -15.19
N VAL A 155 10.12 -2.46 -15.93
CA VAL A 155 8.99 -3.20 -15.40
C VAL A 155 9.45 -4.60 -14.98
N THR A 156 9.06 -4.99 -13.77
CA THR A 156 9.35 -6.32 -13.19
C THR A 156 8.06 -6.90 -12.62
N GLU A 157 8.02 -8.22 -12.47
CA GLU A 157 6.85 -8.90 -11.90
C GLU A 157 6.54 -8.41 -10.48
N SER A 158 7.55 -8.28 -9.62
CA SER A 158 7.38 -7.77 -8.25
C SER A 158 6.82 -6.35 -8.23
N GLY A 159 7.28 -5.47 -9.13
CA GLY A 159 6.75 -4.11 -9.25
C GLY A 159 5.29 -4.09 -9.71
N ILE A 160 4.92 -4.98 -10.64
CA ILE A 160 3.54 -5.16 -11.10
C ILE A 160 2.64 -5.64 -9.95
N LEU A 161 3.07 -6.64 -9.18
CA LEU A 161 2.29 -7.19 -8.08
C LEU A 161 2.12 -6.18 -6.93
N ALA A 162 3.17 -5.43 -6.58
CA ALA A 162 3.08 -4.35 -5.61
C ALA A 162 2.09 -3.27 -6.08
N ALA A 163 2.21 -2.82 -7.33
CA ALA A 163 1.27 -1.81 -7.85
C ALA A 163 -0.18 -2.33 -7.91
N ALA A 164 -0.38 -3.63 -8.11
CA ALA A 164 -1.70 -4.25 -8.07
C ALA A 164 -2.24 -4.34 -6.64
N HIS A 165 -1.38 -4.50 -5.63
CA HIS A 165 -1.76 -4.39 -4.21
C HIS A 165 -2.30 -3.00 -3.89
N LEU A 166 -1.61 -1.95 -4.35
CA LEU A 166 -2.01 -0.55 -4.16
C LEU A 166 -3.31 -0.20 -4.90
N ALA A 167 -3.33 -0.44 -6.21
CA ALA A 167 -4.30 0.18 -7.12
C ALA A 167 -5.33 -0.80 -7.69
N GLY A 168 -5.20 -2.08 -7.34
CA GLY A 168 -5.90 -3.17 -7.99
C GLY A 168 -5.33 -3.53 -9.38
N PRO A 169 -5.59 -4.74 -9.87
CA PRO A 169 -5.03 -5.23 -11.12
C PRO A 169 -5.66 -4.56 -12.36
N GLY A 170 -6.84 -3.95 -12.25
CA GLY A 170 -7.45 -3.18 -13.35
C GLY A 170 -6.63 -1.94 -13.69
N SER A 171 -6.31 -1.13 -12.68
CA SER A 171 -5.48 0.07 -12.81
C SER A 171 -4.10 -0.23 -13.38
N VAL A 172 -3.49 -1.35 -12.96
CA VAL A 172 -2.19 -1.78 -13.49
C VAL A 172 -2.28 -2.17 -14.97
N LYS A 173 -3.36 -2.83 -15.42
CA LYS A 173 -3.55 -3.09 -16.86
C LYS A 173 -3.61 -1.80 -17.65
N SER A 174 -4.42 -0.84 -17.19
CA SER A 174 -4.56 0.48 -17.81
C SER A 174 -3.20 1.17 -17.95
N TYR A 175 -2.45 1.24 -16.85
CA TYR A 175 -1.10 1.83 -16.85
C TYR A 175 -0.16 1.13 -17.83
N LEU A 176 -0.05 -0.21 -17.77
CA LEU A 176 0.88 -0.95 -18.63
C LEU A 176 0.52 -0.83 -20.11
N ARG A 177 -0.77 -0.95 -20.45
CA ARG A 177 -1.25 -0.98 -21.84
C ARG A 177 -1.28 0.39 -22.50
N SER A 178 -1.43 1.45 -21.72
CA SER A 178 -1.31 2.84 -22.20
C SER A 178 0.15 3.30 -22.31
N GLY A 179 1.13 2.46 -22.00
CA GLY A 179 2.53 2.87 -21.97
C GLY A 179 2.84 3.87 -20.86
N GLY A 180 2.09 3.81 -19.76
CA GLY A 180 2.28 4.66 -18.59
C GLY A 180 1.62 6.04 -18.67
N VAL A 181 0.72 6.26 -19.64
CA VAL A 181 -0.05 7.51 -19.79
C VAL A 181 -1.23 7.54 -18.82
N GLU A 182 -2.00 6.45 -18.72
CA GLU A 182 -3.08 6.35 -17.74
C GLU A 182 -2.49 6.12 -16.35
N GLY A 183 -2.80 7.00 -15.40
CA GLY A 183 -2.25 6.97 -14.05
C GLY A 183 -3.34 6.87 -12.98
N PHE A 184 -3.39 5.75 -12.26
CA PHE A 184 -4.06 5.70 -10.97
C PHE A 184 -3.23 6.44 -9.92
N ARG A 185 -3.91 7.20 -9.06
CA ARG A 185 -3.36 7.75 -7.82
C ARG A 185 -4.31 7.42 -6.66
N ASP A 186 -3.76 7.00 -5.54
CA ASP A 186 -4.53 6.83 -4.31
C ASP A 186 -4.83 8.19 -3.64
N ALA A 187 -5.56 8.15 -2.53
CA ALA A 187 -5.90 9.33 -1.75
C ALA A 187 -4.66 10.07 -1.17
N PHE A 188 -3.51 9.41 -1.11
CA PHE A 188 -2.24 9.95 -0.62
C PHE A 188 -1.30 10.39 -1.76
N GLY A 189 -1.77 10.36 -3.02
CA GLY A 189 -1.01 10.75 -4.20
C GLY A 189 -0.04 9.69 -4.74
N THR A 190 0.00 8.50 -4.12
CA THR A 190 0.82 7.36 -4.55
C THR A 190 0.30 6.80 -5.86
N SER A 191 1.18 6.50 -6.82
CA SER A 191 0.79 6.03 -8.16
C SER A 191 1.26 4.62 -8.46
N VAL A 192 0.65 3.99 -9.48
CA VAL A 192 1.12 2.70 -10.04
C VAL A 192 2.60 2.78 -10.44
N TYR A 193 3.01 3.90 -11.05
CA TYR A 193 4.40 4.14 -11.41
C TYR A 193 5.34 4.09 -10.20
N SER A 194 4.99 4.73 -9.09
CA SER A 194 5.87 4.78 -7.92
C SER A 194 6.06 3.38 -7.32
N TYR A 195 5.04 2.53 -7.34
CA TYR A 195 5.14 1.15 -6.85
C TYR A 195 5.91 0.24 -7.80
N ILE A 196 5.69 0.35 -9.11
CA ILE A 196 6.48 -0.40 -10.11
C ILE A 196 7.97 -0.08 -9.94
N LYS A 197 8.31 1.19 -9.73
CA LYS A 197 9.69 1.64 -9.52
C LYS A 197 10.27 1.14 -8.19
N LYS A 198 9.56 1.39 -7.09
CA LYS A 198 10.05 1.12 -5.73
C LYS A 198 10.22 -0.37 -5.45
N PHE A 199 9.31 -1.19 -5.95
CA PHE A 199 9.29 -2.63 -5.69
C PHE A 199 9.88 -3.44 -6.84
N ALA A 200 10.75 -2.83 -7.64
CA ALA A 200 11.41 -3.53 -8.73
C ALA A 200 12.44 -4.55 -8.25
N GLY A 201 12.45 -5.70 -8.93
CA GLY A 201 13.54 -6.68 -8.87
C GLY A 201 13.54 -7.58 -7.64
N TYR A 202 12.42 -7.75 -6.94
CA TYR A 202 12.30 -8.79 -5.93
C TYR A 202 11.91 -10.12 -6.57
N ASP A 203 12.40 -11.22 -6.01
CA ASP A 203 11.98 -12.57 -6.34
C ASP A 203 10.60 -12.85 -5.74
N VAL A 204 9.62 -13.03 -6.63
CA VAL A 204 8.23 -13.34 -6.32
C VAL A 204 7.80 -14.64 -6.99
N SER A 205 8.77 -15.49 -7.37
CA SER A 205 8.52 -16.80 -8.00
C SER A 205 7.65 -17.71 -7.14
N PHE A 206 7.74 -17.59 -5.81
CA PHE A 206 6.91 -18.32 -4.84
C PHE A 206 5.40 -18.08 -4.99
N ILE A 207 4.97 -16.95 -5.56
CA ILE A 207 3.55 -16.64 -5.70
C ILE A 207 3.01 -17.36 -6.94
N GLU A 208 2.19 -18.39 -6.75
CA GLU A 208 1.51 -19.05 -7.86
C GLU A 208 0.22 -18.31 -8.26
N PRO A 209 -0.09 -18.16 -9.56
CA PRO A 209 -1.29 -17.48 -10.02
C PRO A 209 -2.53 -18.34 -9.83
N ASP A 210 -3.46 -17.91 -8.99
CA ASP A 210 -4.74 -18.59 -8.77
C ASP A 210 -5.91 -17.59 -8.78
N ARG A 211 -6.92 -17.86 -9.61
CA ARG A 211 -8.12 -17.05 -9.76
C ARG A 211 -8.93 -16.96 -8.46
N ASN A 212 -8.97 -18.06 -7.72
CA ASN A 212 -9.90 -18.30 -6.64
C ASN A 212 -9.21 -18.38 -5.27
N ALA A 213 -7.93 -18.01 -5.18
CA ALA A 213 -7.16 -18.08 -3.94
C ALA A 213 -7.92 -17.43 -2.78
N LYS A 214 -8.08 -18.17 -1.68
CA LYS A 214 -8.67 -17.68 -0.44
C LYS A 214 -7.69 -17.97 0.68
N VAL A 215 -7.89 -17.32 1.82
CA VAL A 215 -7.17 -17.74 3.01
C VAL A 215 -7.80 -19.04 3.50
N ASP A 216 -6.96 -20.06 3.63
CA ASP A 216 -7.32 -21.26 4.37
C ASP A 216 -7.28 -20.94 5.87
N LEU A 217 -8.46 -20.94 6.49
CA LEU A 217 -8.67 -20.61 7.90
C LEU A 217 -8.37 -21.80 8.82
N ASP A 218 -8.27 -23.01 8.28
CA ASP A 218 -8.17 -24.25 9.06
C ASP A 218 -6.74 -24.79 9.21
N SER A 219 -5.72 -24.04 8.75
CA SER A 219 -4.30 -24.44 8.77
C SER A 219 -3.38 -23.54 9.59
#